data_AF-A0A9P6XST2-F1
#
_entry.id   AF-A0A9P6XST2-F1
#
_cell.length_a   1.000
_cell.length_b   1.000
_cell.length_c   1.000
_cell.angle_alpha   90.00
_cell.angle_beta   90.00
_cell.angle_gamma   90.00
#
_symmetry.space_group_name_H-M   'P 1'
#
loop_
_entity.id
_entity.type
_entity.pdbx_description
1 polymer ?
#
loop_
_entity_poly.entity_id
_entity_poly.type
_entity_poly.pdbx_seq_one_letter_code
_entity_poly.pdbx_strand_id
1 'polypeptide(L)'
;MGARLTQAFESFGWCAAIRGVEGGGLVEDLPTHTFRTDDGEVALKCPTEVAITDRREKELSDLGFMPLVHCKNTDYAAFFGAQSAQKPKKYNTESANANAILSAQLQYIFAVSRIAHYLKAMMREKIGSFASAGNGEVFLYRWIAQYVLLDDN
;
A
#
# COMPACT_ATOMS: atom_id res chain seq x y z
N MET A 1 3.72 -1.36 9.56
CA MET A 1 3.51 -0.66 8.27
C MET A 1 4.71 0.21 7.85
N GLY A 2 5.22 1.14 8.68
CA GLY A 2 6.37 1.98 8.30
C GLY A 2 7.56 1.22 7.69
N ALA A 3 7.97 0.10 8.30
CA ALA A 3 9.04 -0.75 7.76
C ALA A 3 8.74 -1.35 6.37
N ARG A 4 7.47 -1.67 6.06
CA ARG A 4 7.08 -2.17 4.74
C ARG A 4 7.14 -1.07 3.67
N LEU A 5 6.77 0.17 4.03
CA LEU A 5 6.95 1.32 3.15
C LEU A 5 8.42 1.55 2.79
N THR A 6 9.30 1.51 3.78
CA THR A 6 10.75 1.66 3.57
C THR A 6 11.30 0.56 2.67
N GLN A 7 10.95 -0.70 2.94
CA GLN A 7 11.39 -1.82 2.12
C GLN A 7 10.89 -1.73 0.67
N ALA A 8 9.61 -1.39 0.46
CA ALA A 8 9.06 -1.20 -0.87
C ALA A 8 9.80 -0.09 -1.65
N PHE A 9 10.09 1.03 -0.98
CA PHE A 9 10.84 2.11 -1.57
C PHE A 9 12.29 1.72 -1.89
N GLU A 10 12.95 0.97 -1.01
CA GLU A 10 14.31 0.50 -1.22
C GLU A 10 14.40 -0.48 -2.40
N SER A 11 13.47 -1.42 -2.50
CA SER A 11 13.49 -2.44 -3.56
C SER A 11 13.03 -1.92 -4.92
N PHE A 12 12.04 -1.03 -4.96
CA PHE A 12 11.36 -0.64 -6.21
C PHE A 12 11.41 0.87 -6.51
N GLY A 13 11.86 1.71 -5.57
CA GLY A 13 11.76 3.17 -5.68
C GLY A 13 10.32 3.71 -5.49
N TRP A 14 9.36 2.83 -5.21
CA TRP A 14 7.93 3.14 -5.07
C TRP A 14 7.32 2.43 -3.87
N CYS A 15 6.44 3.13 -3.16
CA CYS A 15 5.73 2.60 -1.99
C CYS A 15 4.42 1.89 -2.35
N ALA A 16 4.41 1.08 -3.42
CA ALA A 16 3.22 0.39 -3.90
C ALA A 16 3.10 -1.06 -3.38
N ALA A 17 4.24 -1.76 -3.26
CA ALA A 17 4.32 -3.14 -2.80
C ALA A 17 4.32 -3.23 -1.26
N ILE A 18 3.17 -2.95 -0.64
CA ILE A 18 3.00 -2.88 0.83
C ILE A 18 1.85 -3.73 1.37
N ARG A 19 1.24 -4.56 0.52
CA ARG A 19 0.05 -5.34 0.86
C ARG A 19 0.06 -6.71 0.20
N GLY A 20 -0.66 -7.66 0.79
CA GLY A 20 -0.66 -9.06 0.37
C GLY A 20 0.59 -9.79 0.87
N VAL A 21 0.45 -11.11 1.06
CA VAL A 21 1.54 -11.98 1.53
C VAL A 21 2.74 -11.93 0.56
N GLU A 22 2.48 -12.09 -0.73
CA GLU A 22 3.52 -12.03 -1.78
C GLU A 22 3.71 -10.61 -2.35
N GLY A 23 2.85 -9.66 -1.98
CA GLY A 23 2.85 -8.28 -2.52
C GLY A 23 3.58 -7.26 -1.64
N GLY A 24 4.45 -7.72 -0.72
CA GLY A 24 5.24 -6.87 0.17
C GLY A 24 4.54 -6.46 1.47
N GLY A 25 3.39 -7.07 1.79
CA GLY A 25 2.65 -6.86 3.03
C GLY A 25 3.02 -7.81 4.17
N LEU A 26 3.79 -8.87 3.90
CA LEU A 26 4.27 -9.83 4.88
C LEU A 26 5.21 -9.15 5.89
N VAL A 27 5.08 -9.47 7.17
CA VAL A 27 5.93 -9.07 8.29
C VAL A 27 6.46 -10.36 8.90
N GLU A 28 7.78 -10.45 8.99
CA GLU A 28 8.51 -11.65 9.41
C GLU A 28 9.24 -11.39 10.73
N ASP A 29 9.73 -12.46 11.36
CA ASP A 29 10.53 -12.40 12.58
C ASP A 29 9.78 -11.71 13.75
N LEU A 30 8.49 -12.03 13.89
CA LEU A 30 7.72 -11.55 15.04
C LEU A 30 8.14 -12.31 16.31
N PRO A 31 8.22 -11.64 17.46
CA PRO A 31 8.51 -12.30 18.73
C PRO A 31 7.48 -13.40 19.01
N THR A 32 7.95 -14.64 19.12
CA THR A 32 7.11 -15.80 19.43
C THR A 32 7.43 -16.31 20.84
N HIS A 33 6.37 -16.60 21.60
CA HIS A 33 6.49 -17.18 22.93
C HIS A 33 5.64 -18.46 22.99
N THR A 34 6.30 -19.59 23.22
CA THR A 34 5.64 -20.88 23.37
C THR A 34 5.54 -21.25 24.84
N PHE A 35 4.41 -21.84 25.22
CA PHE A 35 4.15 -22.26 26.60
C PHE A 35 3.37 -23.58 26.60
N ARG A 36 3.48 -24.33 27.70
CA ARG A 36 2.69 -25.55 27.89
C ARG A 36 1.31 -25.19 28.42
N THR A 37 0.29 -25.75 27.80
CA THR A 37 -1.11 -25.64 28.23
C THR A 37 -1.41 -26.66 29.33
N ASP A 38 -2.54 -26.47 30.01
CA ASP A 38 -3.01 -27.40 31.07
C ASP A 38 -3.28 -28.81 30.51
N ASP A 39 -3.62 -28.90 29.21
CA ASP A 39 -3.81 -30.16 28.48
C ASP A 39 -2.47 -30.82 28.05
N GLY A 40 -1.34 -30.20 28.36
CA GLY A 40 0.01 -30.70 28.05
C GLY A 40 0.52 -30.33 26.66
N GLU A 41 -0.30 -29.72 25.80
CA GLU A 41 0.09 -29.26 24.47
C GLU A 41 0.99 -28.01 24.55
N VAL A 42 1.94 -27.89 23.61
CA VAL A 42 2.72 -26.66 23.43
C VAL A 42 1.96 -25.70 22.54
N ALA A 43 1.51 -24.58 23.10
CA ALA A 43 0.82 -23.52 22.37
C ALA A 43 1.76 -22.34 22.09
N LEU A 44 1.59 -21.73 20.92
CA LEU A 44 2.24 -20.47 20.54
C LEU A 44 1.32 -19.30 20.87
N LYS A 45 1.82 -18.35 21.65
CA LYS A 45 1.13 -17.08 21.90
C LYS A 45 1.09 -16.28 20.59
N CYS A 46 -0.11 -15.85 20.20
CA CYS A 46 -0.28 -14.98 19.03
C CYS A 46 0.59 -13.70 19.20
N PRO A 47 1.49 -13.41 18.25
CA PRO A 47 2.33 -12.21 18.29
C PRO A 47 1.52 -10.91 18.11
N THR A 48 0.37 -10.97 17.43
CA THR A 48 -0.63 -9.90 17.43
C THR A 48 -1.58 -10.10 18.62
N GLU A 49 -2.12 -9.02 19.20
CA GLU A 49 -2.94 -9.10 20.41
C GLU A 49 -4.15 -10.03 20.25
N VAL A 50 -4.69 -10.11 19.03
CA VAL A 50 -5.82 -10.96 18.67
C VAL A 50 -5.57 -11.59 17.29
N ALA A 51 -5.97 -12.86 17.13
CA ALA A 51 -6.01 -13.50 15.82
C ALA A 51 -7.23 -12.99 15.03
N ILE A 52 -6.99 -12.39 13.87
CA ILE A 52 -8.03 -11.83 13.01
C ILE A 52 -8.37 -12.84 11.91
N THR A 53 -9.63 -13.28 11.85
CA THR A 53 -10.13 -14.13 10.75
C THR A 53 -10.31 -13.32 9.47
N ASP A 54 -10.25 -13.96 8.30
CA ASP A 54 -10.47 -13.31 6.99
C ASP A 54 -11.75 -12.46 6.93
N ARG A 55 -12.86 -12.94 7.51
CA ARG A 55 -14.12 -12.17 7.56
C ARG A 55 -13.95 -10.85 8.34
N ARG A 56 -13.24 -10.89 9.48
CA ARG A 56 -12.98 -9.73 10.32
C ARG A 56 -11.96 -8.79 9.69
N GLU A 57 -10.96 -9.32 9.00
CA GLU A 57 -10.04 -8.54 8.18
C GLU A 57 -10.83 -7.68 7.18
N LYS A 58 -11.75 -8.31 6.43
CA LYS A 58 -12.57 -7.62 5.44
C LYS A 58 -13.46 -6.54 6.06
N GLU A 59 -14.12 -6.85 7.17
CA GLU A 59 -14.96 -5.89 7.91
C GLU A 59 -14.14 -4.67 8.39
N LEU A 60 -12.94 -4.88 8.93
CA LEU A 60 -12.05 -3.82 9.37
C LEU A 60 -11.54 -2.99 8.19
N SER A 61 -11.18 -3.64 7.09
CA SER A 61 -10.75 -3.01 5.84
C SER A 61 -11.84 -2.09 5.29
N ASP A 62 -13.09 -2.55 5.25
CA ASP A 62 -14.24 -1.75 4.80
C ASP A 62 -14.53 -0.53 5.70
N LEU A 63 -14.06 -0.56 6.94
CA LEU A 63 -14.13 0.55 7.90
C LEU A 63 -12.91 1.47 7.85
N GLY A 64 -11.97 1.25 6.93
CA GLY A 64 -10.78 2.08 6.75
C GLY A 64 -9.63 1.73 7.71
N PHE A 65 -9.66 0.56 8.33
CA PHE A 65 -8.54 0.04 9.11
C PHE A 65 -7.59 -0.79 8.25
N MET A 66 -6.38 -0.95 8.77
CA MET A 66 -5.33 -1.76 8.16
C MET A 66 -4.91 -2.85 9.15
N PRO A 67 -5.67 -3.96 9.24
CA PRO A 67 -5.39 -5.03 10.18
C PRO A 67 -4.08 -5.76 9.82
N LEU A 68 -3.27 -6.05 10.84
CA LEU A 68 -2.14 -6.97 10.74
C LEU A 68 -2.63 -8.37 11.12
N VAL A 69 -2.69 -9.28 10.16
CA VAL A 69 -3.27 -10.61 10.34
C VAL A 69 -2.14 -11.62 10.57
N HIS A 70 -2.12 -12.21 11.77
CA HIS A 70 -1.15 -13.26 12.12
C HIS A 70 -1.41 -14.57 11.38
N CYS A 71 -0.34 -15.13 10.81
CA CYS A 71 -0.36 -16.45 10.19
C CYS A 71 -0.24 -17.52 11.28
N LYS A 72 -1.32 -18.28 11.48
CA LYS A 72 -1.43 -19.27 12.56
C LYS A 72 -0.23 -20.22 12.57
N ASN A 73 0.33 -20.45 13.77
CA ASN A 73 1.48 -21.33 14.03
C ASN A 73 2.80 -20.92 13.33
N THR A 74 2.92 -19.67 12.90
CA THR A 74 4.16 -19.10 12.37
C THR A 74 4.53 -17.84 13.15
N ASP A 75 5.72 -17.31 12.89
CA ASP A 75 6.20 -15.99 13.32
C ASP A 75 5.85 -14.88 12.30
N TYR A 76 4.97 -15.17 11.33
CA TYR A 76 4.61 -14.25 10.27
C TYR A 76 3.26 -13.57 10.52
N ALA A 77 3.11 -12.34 10.03
CA ALA A 77 1.81 -11.69 9.87
C ALA A 77 1.77 -10.89 8.57
N ALA A 78 0.58 -10.57 8.05
CA ALA A 78 0.48 -9.83 6.79
C ALA A 78 -0.56 -8.72 6.85
N PHE A 79 -0.27 -7.62 6.16
CA PHE A 79 -1.27 -6.63 5.76
C PHE A 79 -1.89 -7.05 4.43
N PHE A 80 -3.15 -7.48 4.41
CA PHE A 80 -3.82 -7.90 3.16
C PHE A 80 -4.32 -6.73 2.32
N GLY A 81 -4.76 -5.66 3.00
CA GLY A 81 -5.16 -4.39 2.41
C GLY A 81 -4.36 -3.22 2.96
N ALA A 82 -4.39 -2.10 2.24
CA ALA A 82 -3.83 -0.83 2.69
C ALA A 82 -4.87 0.28 2.51
N GLN A 83 -5.97 0.20 3.25
CA GLN A 83 -7.04 1.22 3.20
C GLN A 83 -6.65 2.46 3.98
N SER A 84 -7.09 3.62 3.51
CA SER A 84 -7.08 4.85 4.31
C SER A 84 -8.36 4.95 5.15
N ALA A 85 -8.40 5.90 6.08
CA ALA A 85 -9.62 6.21 6.84
C ALA A 85 -10.72 6.89 5.99
N GLN A 86 -10.43 7.25 4.73
CA GLN A 86 -11.42 7.87 3.86
C GLN A 86 -12.48 6.86 3.43
N LYS A 87 -13.74 7.17 3.72
CA LYS A 87 -14.88 6.44 3.15
C LYS A 87 -15.09 6.85 1.67
N PRO A 88 -14.99 5.93 0.69
CA PRO A 88 -15.27 6.23 -0.70
C PRO A 88 -16.70 6.75 -0.90
N LYS A 89 -16.84 7.86 -1.63
CA LYS A 89 -18.15 8.40 -2.01
C LYS A 89 -18.82 7.48 -3.04
N LYS A 90 -20.14 7.35 -2.96
CA LYS A 90 -20.95 6.65 -3.96
C LYS A 90 -21.42 7.63 -5.04
N TYR A 91 -21.37 7.19 -6.28
CA TYR A 91 -21.74 7.92 -7.48
C TYR A 91 -22.70 7.10 -8.35
N ASN A 92 -23.31 7.76 -9.34
CA ASN A 92 -24.30 7.13 -10.22
C ASN A 92 -23.68 6.18 -11.25
N THR A 93 -22.40 6.33 -11.57
CA THR A 93 -21.70 5.52 -12.58
C THR A 93 -20.67 4.62 -11.92
N GLU A 94 -20.53 3.39 -12.42
CA GLU A 94 -19.54 2.42 -11.93
C GLU A 94 -18.10 2.93 -12.02
N SER A 95 -17.74 3.63 -13.09
CA SER A 95 -16.41 4.23 -13.28
C SER A 95 -16.05 5.23 -12.17
N ALA A 96 -16.98 6.13 -11.82
CA ALA A 96 -16.78 7.08 -10.73
C ALA A 96 -16.67 6.38 -9.36
N ASN A 97 -17.43 5.30 -9.14
CA ASN A 97 -17.30 4.48 -7.93
C ASN A 97 -15.92 3.79 -7.85
N ALA A 98 -15.44 3.22 -8.95
CA ALA A 98 -14.11 2.61 -9.03
C ALA A 98 -13.01 3.63 -8.69
N ASN A 99 -13.08 4.83 -9.29
CA ASN A 99 -12.11 5.91 -9.01
C ASN A 99 -12.14 6.35 -7.54
N ALA A 100 -13.32 6.42 -6.92
CA ALA A 100 -13.47 6.75 -5.51
C ALA A 100 -12.84 5.70 -4.59
N ILE A 101 -12.95 4.41 -4.94
CA ILE A 101 -12.35 3.30 -4.20
C ILE A 101 -10.82 3.35 -4.34
N LEU A 102 -10.30 3.51 -5.56
CA LEU A 102 -8.85 3.62 -5.80
C LEU A 102 -8.23 4.80 -5.03
N SER A 103 -8.95 5.93 -4.98
CA SER A 103 -8.50 7.13 -4.27
C SER A 103 -8.47 6.99 -2.75
N ALA A 104 -9.13 5.97 -2.19
CA ALA A 104 -9.13 5.69 -0.74
C ALA A 104 -8.06 4.66 -0.33
N GLN A 105 -7.31 4.11 -1.28
CA GLN A 105 -6.30 3.09 -1.03
C GLN A 105 -4.90 3.68 -1.00
N LEU A 106 -4.16 3.41 0.07
CA LEU A 106 -2.90 4.06 0.38
C LEU A 106 -1.79 3.75 -0.64
N GLN A 107 -1.75 2.54 -1.20
CA GLN A 107 -0.74 2.21 -2.20
C GLN A 107 -0.82 3.10 -3.45
N TYR A 108 -2.04 3.50 -3.86
CA TYR A 108 -2.22 4.43 -4.98
C TYR A 108 -1.98 5.88 -4.56
N ILE A 109 -2.40 6.26 -3.36
CA ILE A 109 -2.11 7.60 -2.80
C ILE A 109 -0.60 7.83 -2.73
N PHE A 110 0.19 6.85 -2.30
CA PHE A 110 1.64 6.96 -2.24
C PHE A 110 2.28 7.08 -3.63
N ALA A 111 1.79 6.33 -4.62
CA ALA A 111 2.26 6.47 -6.00
C ALA A 111 2.00 7.88 -6.55
N VAL A 112 0.77 8.39 -6.40
CA VAL A 112 0.43 9.76 -6.83
C VAL A 112 1.22 10.82 -6.05
N SER A 113 1.42 10.62 -4.74
CA SER A 113 2.22 11.53 -3.91
C SER A 113 3.68 11.61 -4.39
N ARG A 114 4.26 10.48 -4.80
CA ARG A 114 5.62 10.46 -5.36
C ARG A 114 5.71 11.20 -6.68
N ILE A 115 4.73 11.04 -7.57
CA ILE A 115 4.63 11.81 -8.81
C ILE A 115 4.51 13.31 -8.49
N ALA A 116 3.67 13.69 -7.52
CA ALA A 116 3.53 15.08 -7.10
C ALA A 116 4.84 15.66 -6.55
N HIS A 117 5.61 14.90 -5.78
CA HIS A 117 6.94 15.31 -5.30
C HIS A 117 7.91 15.56 -6.46
N TYR A 118 7.96 14.65 -7.44
CA TYR A 118 8.78 14.84 -8.63
C TYR A 118 8.36 16.08 -9.42
N LEU A 119 7.06 16.22 -9.71
CA LEU A 119 6.54 17.39 -10.44
C LEU A 119 6.89 18.68 -9.73
N LYS A 120 6.74 18.75 -8.40
CA LYS A 120 7.07 19.94 -7.62
C LYS A 120 8.55 20.31 -7.75
N ALA A 121 9.45 19.34 -7.67
CA ALA A 121 10.89 19.57 -7.78
C ALA A 121 11.29 19.98 -9.21
N MET A 122 10.90 19.20 -10.21
CA MET A 122 11.26 19.43 -11.62
C MET A 122 10.67 20.73 -12.16
N MET A 123 9.40 21.03 -11.87
CA MET A 123 8.75 22.23 -12.41
C MET A 123 9.30 23.50 -11.78
N ARG A 124 9.81 23.43 -10.55
CA ARG A 124 10.46 24.57 -9.90
C ARG A 124 11.65 25.09 -10.71
N GLU A 125 12.43 24.19 -11.31
CA GLU A 125 13.59 24.54 -12.14
C GLU A 125 13.20 25.09 -13.51
N LYS A 126 11.96 24.85 -13.96
CA LYS A 126 11.45 25.35 -15.25
C LYS A 126 10.86 26.75 -15.16
N ILE A 127 10.64 27.28 -13.96
CA ILE A 127 10.14 28.65 -13.75
C ILE A 127 11.15 29.65 -14.33
N GLY A 128 10.69 30.54 -15.20
CA GLY A 128 11.54 31.54 -15.87
C GLY A 128 12.17 31.06 -17.19
N SER A 129 11.93 29.82 -17.62
CA SER A 129 12.33 29.35 -18.95
C SER A 129 11.36 29.85 -20.05
N PHE A 130 11.87 30.04 -21.27
CA PHE A 130 11.05 30.35 -22.45
C PHE A 130 10.38 29.07 -22.99
N ALA A 131 9.41 28.53 -22.26
CA ALA A 131 8.65 27.34 -22.65
C ALA A 131 7.23 27.71 -23.10
N SER A 132 6.81 27.22 -24.26
CA SER A 132 5.41 27.26 -24.71
C SER A 132 4.59 26.14 -24.03
N ALA A 133 3.26 26.22 -24.13
CA ALA A 133 2.37 25.17 -23.64
C ALA A 133 2.70 23.79 -24.26
N GLY A 134 2.94 23.74 -25.57
CA GLY A 134 3.31 22.50 -26.26
C GLY A 134 4.65 21.93 -25.82
N ASN A 135 5.63 22.78 -25.50
CA ASN A 135 6.91 22.32 -24.93
C ASN A 135 6.70 21.67 -23.56
N GLY A 136 5.80 22.24 -22.74
CA GLY A 136 5.44 21.69 -21.43
C GLY A 136 4.75 20.33 -21.52
N GLU A 137 3.79 20.19 -22.44
CA GLU A 137 3.10 18.92 -22.70
C GLU A 137 4.07 17.81 -23.11
N VAL A 138 4.91 18.06 -24.12
CA VAL A 138 5.90 17.08 -24.59
C VAL A 138 6.89 16.71 -23.49
N PHE A 139 7.32 17.68 -22.69
CA PHE A 139 8.23 17.43 -21.56
C PHE A 139 7.58 16.50 -20.52
N LEU A 140 6.37 16.83 -20.06
CA LEU A 140 5.67 16.05 -19.05
C LEU A 140 5.31 14.65 -19.56
N TYR A 141 4.87 14.54 -20.82
CA TYR A 141 4.57 13.25 -21.45
C TYR A 141 5.81 12.35 -21.51
N ARG A 142 6.95 12.87 -22.00
CA ARG A 142 8.20 12.10 -22.06
C ARG A 142 8.70 11.68 -20.69
N TRP A 143 8.51 12.53 -19.68
CA TRP A 143 8.91 12.21 -18.31
C TRP A 143 8.03 11.11 -17.71
N ILE A 144 6.71 11.24 -17.76
CA ILE A 144 5.81 10.26 -17.14
C ILE A 144 5.88 8.90 -17.85
N ALA A 145 6.12 8.89 -19.17
CA ALA A 145 6.28 7.67 -19.95
C ALA A 145 7.43 6.76 -19.47
N GLN A 146 8.42 7.29 -18.73
CA GLN A 146 9.49 6.49 -18.14
C GLN A 146 8.99 5.57 -17.00
N TYR A 147 7.79 5.83 -16.48
CA TYR A 147 7.16 5.09 -15.38
C TYR A 147 5.92 4.32 -15.81
N VAL A 148 5.62 4.30 -17.11
CA VAL A 148 4.49 3.56 -17.68
C VAL A 148 5.03 2.42 -18.51
N LEU A 149 4.72 1.20 -18.11
CA LEU A 149 4.96 0.01 -18.91
C LEU A 149 3.78 -0.16 -19.88
N LEU A 150 4.08 -0.42 -21.15
CA LEU A 150 3.09 -0.66 -22.20
C LEU A 150 2.81 -2.16 -22.40
N ASP A 151 3.63 -3.02 -21.80
CA ASP A 151 3.53 -4.48 -21.84
C ASP A 151 3.49 -5.00 -20.40
N ASP A 152 2.72 -6.07 -20.19
CA ASP A 152 2.47 -6.69 -18.89
C ASP A 152 3.48 -7.80 -18.55
N ASN A 153 4.41 -8.11 -19.48
CA ASN A 153 5.52 -9.07 -19.31
C ASN A 153 6.86 -8.38 -19.00
#